data_AF-A0A519PVQ3-F1
#
_entry.id   AF-A0A519PVQ3-F1
#
_cell.length_a   1.000
_cell.length_b   1.000
_cell.length_c   1.000
_cell.angle_alpha   90.00
_cell.angle_beta   90.00
_cell.angle_gamma   90.00
#
_symmetry.space_group_name_H-M   'P 1'
#
loop_
_entity.id
_entity.type
_entity.pdbx_description
1 polymer ?
#
loop_
_entity_poly.entity_id
_entity_poly.type
_entity_poly.pdbx_seq_one_letter_code
_entity_poly.pdbx_strand_id
1 'polypeptide(L)'
;MKRIGVFTATRAEYGLLAPVLAAMDPAPGLEPLLLVSGAHLSPRHGMTVREIEADGRPIAARVPLPMAGDDGVSAAQDMAAATAGVAAAM
;
A
#
# COMPACT_ATOMS: atom_id res chain seq x y z
N MET A 1 6.40 21.30 3.96
CA MET A 1 5.42 20.20 3.99
C MET A 1 6.20 18.89 4.03
N LYS A 2 5.93 18.00 4.99
CA LYS A 2 6.62 16.71 5.15
C LYS A 2 5.81 15.62 4.45
N ARG A 3 6.42 14.97 3.46
CA ARG A 3 5.85 13.83 2.74
C ARG A 3 6.05 12.57 3.59
N ILE A 4 4.97 11.84 3.89
CA ILE A 4 5.00 10.63 4.72
C ILE A 4 4.51 9.46 3.88
N GLY A 5 5.40 8.53 3.55
CA GLY A 5 5.02 7.28 2.88
C GLY A 5 4.21 6.39 3.82
N VAL A 6 3.00 6.02 3.41
CA VAL A 6 2.14 5.06 4.12
C VAL A 6 1.97 3.85 3.21
N PHE A 7 2.54 2.72 3.60
CA PHE A 7 2.49 1.49 2.82
C PHE A 7 1.43 0.54 3.36
N THR A 8 0.65 -0.07 2.48
CA THR A 8 -0.31 -1.12 2.84
C THR A 8 -0.35 -2.22 1.78
N ALA A 9 -0.31 -3.48 2.22
CA ALA A 9 -0.32 -4.65 1.33
C ALA A 9 -1.57 -5.51 1.49
N THR A 10 -2.33 -5.35 2.57
CA THR A 10 -3.54 -6.15 2.85
C THR A 10 -4.69 -5.33 3.40
N ARG A 11 -5.94 -5.79 3.16
CA ARG A 11 -7.16 -5.18 3.71
C ARG A 11 -7.12 -5.04 5.24
N ALA A 12 -6.52 -6.01 5.93
CA ALA A 12 -6.41 -5.98 7.39
C ALA A 12 -5.53 -4.81 7.87
N GLU A 13 -4.41 -4.56 7.20
CA GLU A 13 -3.55 -3.41 7.49
C GLU A 13 -4.24 -2.10 7.13
N TYR A 14 -4.86 -2.02 5.95
CA TYR A 14 -5.54 -0.80 5.51
C TYR A 14 -6.65 -0.38 6.48
N GLY A 15 -7.43 -1.33 7.01
CA GLY A 15 -8.45 -1.03 8.01
C GLY A 15 -7.89 -0.37 9.29
N LEU A 16 -6.67 -0.73 9.70
CA LEU A 16 -5.98 -0.09 10.82
C LEU A 16 -5.40 1.28 10.45
N LEU A 17 -4.97 1.46 9.20
CA LEU A 17 -4.35 2.70 8.70
C LEU A 17 -5.36 3.76 8.27
N ALA A 18 -6.57 3.38 7.87
CA ALA A 18 -7.63 4.29 7.44
C ALA A 18 -7.89 5.46 8.42
N PRO A 19 -8.06 5.24 9.75
CA PRO A 19 -8.23 6.35 10.69
C PRO A 19 -6.96 7.22 10.84
N VAL A 20 -5.76 6.64 10.69
CA VAL A 20 -4.50 7.39 10.73
C VAL A 20 -4.38 8.32 9.53
N LEU A 21 -4.65 7.79 8.33
CA LEU A 21 -4.68 8.57 7.09
C LEU A 21 -5.71 9.71 7.19
N ALA A 22 -6.89 9.45 7.74
CA ALA A 22 -7.92 10.47 7.95
C ALA A 22 -7.49 11.58 8.91
N ALA A 23 -6.71 11.24 9.95
CA ALA A 23 -6.15 12.24 10.86
C ALA A 23 -5.00 13.03 10.23
N MET A 24 -4.28 12.47 9.24
CA MET A 24 -3.19 13.13 8.55
C MET A 24 -3.67 14.18 7.53
N ASP A 25 -4.78 13.94 6.83
CA ASP A 25 -5.28 14.84 5.76
C ASP A 25 -5.48 16.31 6.21
N PRO A 26 -6.13 16.60 7.36
CA PRO A 26 -6.30 17.98 7.82
C PRO A 26 -5.07 18.53 8.56
N ALA A 27 -4.05 17.70 8.84
CA ALA A 27 -2.93 18.09 9.67
C ALA A 27 -1.98 19.02 8.88
N PRO A 28 -1.78 20.28 9.33
CA PRO A 28 -0.97 21.23 8.60
C PRO A 28 0.48 20.75 8.52
N GLY A 29 1.02 20.75 7.32
CA GLY A 29 2.42 20.42 7.06
C GLY A 29 2.71 18.93 6.90
N LEU A 30 1.70 18.05 6.89
CA LEU A 30 1.82 16.65 6.46
C LEU A 30 1.21 16.43 5.08
N GLU A 31 1.81 15.53 4.32
CA GLU A 31 1.29 15.05 3.04
C GLU A 31 1.43 13.52 3.01
N PRO A 32 0.34 12.75 3.24
CA PRO A 32 0.39 11.30 3.17
C PRO A 32 0.54 10.83 1.71
N LEU A 33 1.51 9.96 1.46
CA LEU A 33 1.72 9.28 0.18
C LEU A 33 1.34 7.81 0.35
N LEU A 34 0.12 7.45 -0.04
CA LEU A 34 -0.37 6.08 0.08
C LEU A 34 0.22 5.20 -1.03
N LEU A 35 1.05 4.23 -0.63
CA LEU A 35 1.58 3.17 -1.49
C LEU A 35 0.79 1.89 -1.25
N VAL A 36 0.17 1.36 -2.30
CA VAL A 36 -0.66 0.15 -2.25
C VAL A 36 0.07 -1.00 -2.92
N SER A 37 0.11 -2.16 -2.28
CA SER A 37 0.86 -3.34 -2.74
C SER A 37 0.15 -4.66 -2.44
N GLY A 38 0.83 -5.78 -2.67
CA GLY A 38 0.44 -7.12 -2.25
C GLY A 38 -0.99 -7.52 -2.64
N ALA A 39 -1.72 -8.04 -1.65
CA ALA A 39 -3.07 -8.57 -1.83
C ALA A 39 -4.08 -7.54 -2.37
N HIS A 40 -3.87 -6.25 -2.12
CA HIS A 40 -4.73 -5.20 -2.69
C HIS A 40 -4.73 -5.18 -4.22
N LEU A 41 -3.58 -5.47 -4.83
CA LEU A 41 -3.39 -5.44 -6.28
C LEU A 41 -3.54 -6.81 -6.94
N SER A 42 -3.97 -7.81 -6.17
CA SER A 42 -3.95 -9.20 -6.59
C SER A 42 -5.36 -9.70 -6.93
N PRO A 43 -5.60 -10.18 -8.16
CA PRO A 43 -6.91 -10.71 -8.56
C PRO A 43 -7.36 -11.88 -7.69
N ARG A 44 -6.43 -12.74 -7.28
CA ARG A 44 -6.74 -13.91 -6.45
C ARG A 44 -7.19 -13.56 -5.03
N HIS A 45 -6.89 -12.34 -4.57
CA HIS A 45 -7.28 -11.84 -3.26
C HIS A 45 -8.39 -10.77 -3.33
N GLY A 46 -9.07 -10.66 -4.49
CA GLY A 46 -10.28 -9.84 -4.63
C GLY A 46 -10.05 -8.39 -5.06
N MET A 47 -8.82 -7.97 -5.42
CA MET A 47 -8.52 -6.60 -5.85
C MET A 47 -9.02 -5.53 -4.86
N THR A 48 -8.71 -5.69 -3.57
CA THR A 48 -9.20 -4.80 -2.51
C THR A 48 -8.66 -3.37 -2.59
N VAL A 49 -7.76 -3.06 -3.53
CA VAL A 49 -7.44 -1.67 -3.94
C VAL A 49 -8.69 -0.88 -4.33
N ARG A 50 -9.73 -1.55 -4.86
CA ARG A 50 -11.01 -0.91 -5.20
C ARG A 50 -11.74 -0.36 -3.98
N GLU A 51 -11.56 -0.97 -2.81
CA GLU A 51 -12.12 -0.47 -1.55
C GLU A 51 -11.42 0.85 -1.16
N ILE A 52 -10.09 0.90 -1.29
CA ILE A 52 -9.29 2.12 -1.07
C ILE A 52 -9.71 3.23 -2.03
N GLU A 53 -9.91 2.91 -3.30
CA GLU A 53 -10.38 3.87 -4.32
C GLU A 53 -11.80 4.37 -4.01
N ALA A 54 -12.69 3.48 -3.54
CA ALA A 54 -14.05 3.83 -3.14
C ALA A 54 -14.10 4.75 -1.92
N ASP A 55 -13.13 4.65 -1.01
CA ASP A 55 -12.95 5.59 0.10
C ASP A 55 -12.48 6.99 -0.34
N GLY A 56 -12.24 7.20 -1.64
CA GLY A 56 -11.78 8.47 -2.20
C GLY A 56 -10.31 8.77 -1.90
N ARG A 57 -9.53 7.77 -1.47
CA ARG A 57 -8.11 7.93 -1.12
C ARG A 57 -7.24 8.05 -2.38
N PRO A 58 -6.44 9.11 -2.54
CA PRO A 58 -5.47 9.19 -3.62
C PRO A 58 -4.35 8.19 -3.39
N ILE A 59 -4.13 7.30 -4.36
CA ILE A 59 -3.03 6.33 -4.35
C ILE A 59 -1.83 6.97 -5.05
N ALA A 60 -0.79 7.26 -4.28
CA ALA A 60 0.44 7.85 -4.80
C ALA A 60 1.21 6.87 -5.70
N ALA A 61 1.22 5.58 -5.34
CA ALA A 61 1.84 4.54 -6.15
C ALA A 61 1.19 3.16 -5.93
N ARG A 62 1.20 2.35 -6.98
CA ARG A 62 0.85 0.92 -6.94
C ARG A 62 2.13 0.11 -7.13
N VAL A 63 2.44 -0.75 -6.17
CA VAL A 63 3.66 -1.57 -6.14
C VAL A 63 3.27 -3.05 -6.26
N PRO A 64 3.20 -3.62 -7.48
CA PRO A 64 2.81 -5.02 -7.65
C PRO A 64 3.90 -5.96 -7.14
N LEU A 65 3.49 -7.09 -6.54
CA LEU A 65 4.37 -8.15 -6.07
C LEU A 65 4.13 -9.44 -6.88
N PRO A 66 5.15 -10.28 -7.09
CA PRO A 66 4.99 -11.59 -7.76
C PRO A 66 3.95 -12.49 -7.09
N MET A 67 3.96 -12.55 -5.76
CA MET A 67 3.11 -13.39 -4.92
C MET A 67 3.08 -14.86 -5.36
N ALA A 68 4.21 -15.45 -5.74
CA ALA A 68 4.24 -16.75 -6.41
C ALA A 68 3.73 -17.94 -5.56
N GLY A 69 3.77 -17.82 -4.23
CA GLY A 69 3.34 -18.85 -3.28
C GLY A 69 3.45 -18.37 -1.83
N ASP A 70 3.24 -19.29 -0.90
CA ASP A 70 3.21 -19.02 0.55
C ASP A 70 4.48 -19.54 1.29
N ASP A 71 5.52 -19.90 0.54
CA ASP A 71 6.80 -20.32 1.10
C ASP A 71 7.75 -19.14 1.38
N GLY A 72 8.82 -19.41 2.13
CA GLY A 72 9.80 -18.37 2.48
C GLY A 72 10.54 -17.78 1.29
N VAL A 73 10.69 -18.53 0.19
CA VAL A 73 11.33 -18.02 -1.04
C VAL A 73 10.44 -17.00 -1.72
N SER A 74 9.15 -17.31 -1.86
CA SER A 74 8.13 -16.42 -2.41
C SER A 74 8.02 -15.15 -1.59
N ALA A 75 7.99 -15.28 -0.25
CA ALA A 75 7.97 -14.13 0.65
C ALA A 75 9.22 -13.24 0.50
N ALA A 76 10.41 -13.84 0.36
CA ALA A 76 11.66 -13.08 0.15
C ALA A 76 11.67 -12.35 -1.20
N GLN A 77 11.17 -12.98 -2.25
CA GLN A 77 11.03 -12.36 -3.58
C GLN A 77 10.03 -11.19 -3.56
N ASP A 78 8.90 -11.37 -2.89
CA ASP A 78 7.90 -10.32 -2.69
C ASP A 78 8.48 -9.14 -1.92
N MET A 79 9.24 -9.39 -0.86
CA MET A 79 9.91 -8.34 -0.09
C MET A 79 10.95 -7.57 -0.94
N ALA A 80 11.71 -8.27 -1.79
CA ALA A 80 12.65 -7.63 -2.70
C ALA A 80 11.93 -6.74 -3.73
N ALA A 81 10.85 -7.24 -4.33
CA ALA A 81 10.02 -6.48 -5.26
C ALA A 81 9.36 -5.26 -4.58
N ALA A 82 8.86 -5.42 -3.36
CA ALA A 82 8.28 -4.34 -2.57
C ALA A 82 9.31 -3.23 -2.32
N THR A 83 10.52 -3.61 -1.88
CA THR A 83 11.60 -2.65 -1.59
C THR A 83 11.99 -1.87 -2.85
N ALA A 84 12.20 -2.56 -3.98
CA ALA A 84 12.54 -1.91 -5.25
C ALA A 84 11.41 -0.99 -5.75
N GLY A 85 10.16 -1.43 -5.67
CA GLY A 85 9.01 -0.65 -6.12
C GLY A 85 8.74 0.57 -5.24
N VAL A 86 8.90 0.46 -3.92
CA VAL A 86 8.81 1.61 -3.00
C VAL A 86 9.92 2.62 -3.28
N ALA A 87 11.15 2.16 -3.52
CA ALA A 87 12.26 3.05 -3.86
C ALA A 87 12.02 3.83 -5.17
N ALA A 88 11.38 3.22 -6.16
CA ALA A 88 11.03 3.89 -7.43
C ALA A 88 9.86 4.89 -7.31
N ALA A 89 9.05 4.78 -6.26
CA ALA A 89 7.85 5.58 -6.04
C ALA A 89 8.06 6.83 -5.16
N MET A 90 9.24 6.99 -4.57
CA MET A 90 9.59 8.06 -3.63
C MET A 90 10.33 9.20 -4.31
#